data_AF-A0A8H8U542-F1
#
_entry.id   AF-A0A8H8U542-F1
#
_cell.length_a   1.000
_cell.length_b   1.000
_cell.length_c   1.000
_cell.angle_alpha   90.00
_cell.angle_beta   90.00
_cell.angle_gamma   90.00
#
_symmetry.space_group_name_H-M   'P 1'
#
loop_
_entity.id
_entity.type
_entity.pdbx_description
1 polymer ?
#
loop_
_entity_poly.entity_id
_entity_poly.type
_entity_poly.pdbx_seq_one_letter_code
_entity_poly.pdbx_strand_id
1 'polypeptide(L)'
;MPAVVRAGVTLYWQILPGNIFSMPQSYLPNGTAQELEQLLLPTLRMLNQSSIPHSKHGISSLRPPNNHFNLSVTDTKPVAFSSTNFPNFQDAFSTLNPETKITALNIGGDLIPRSLVASNSSAASLVGGFKSILTNGGIILGVSMDVSTQPTSPNAVHPGWRDSLFLAFLGTIPAIVAGQQVVTNLLDPALQNLTPNPAAYLNEAEFQHPN
;
A
#
# COMPACT_ATOMS: atom_id res chain seq x y z
N MET A 1 9.91 1.32 -6.38
CA MET A 1 8.49 1.01 -6.60
C MET A 1 8.07 1.09 -8.07
N PRO A 2 8.34 2.16 -8.86
CA PRO A 2 7.82 2.27 -10.23
C PRO A 2 8.29 1.15 -11.19
N ALA A 3 9.56 0.73 -11.09
CA ALA A 3 10.07 -0.38 -11.89
C ALA A 3 9.41 -1.73 -11.54
N VAL A 4 9.07 -1.93 -10.27
CA VAL A 4 8.46 -3.17 -9.75
C VAL A 4 7.06 -3.34 -10.32
N VAL A 5 6.22 -2.30 -10.22
CA VAL A 5 4.85 -2.36 -10.75
C VAL A 5 4.80 -2.43 -12.28
N ARG A 6 5.78 -1.81 -12.96
CA ARG A 6 5.91 -1.90 -14.43
C ARG A 6 6.28 -3.30 -14.92
N ALA A 7 6.94 -4.09 -14.09
CA ALA A 7 7.21 -5.51 -14.36
C ALA A 7 5.96 -6.39 -14.15
N GLY A 8 4.79 -5.81 -13.85
CA GLY A 8 3.54 -6.55 -13.64
C GLY A 8 3.32 -6.98 -12.19
N VAL A 9 4.10 -6.48 -11.24
CA VAL A 9 3.90 -6.78 -9.82
C VAL A 9 2.76 -5.95 -9.25
N THR A 10 1.84 -6.59 -8.54
CA THR A 10 0.86 -5.92 -7.68
C THR A 10 1.33 -5.99 -6.24
N LEU A 11 1.44 -4.84 -5.57
CA LEU A 11 1.87 -4.72 -4.18
C LEU A 11 0.73 -4.20 -3.31
N TYR A 12 0.38 -4.93 -2.26
CA TYR A 12 -0.42 -4.38 -1.17
C TYR A 12 0.48 -4.07 0.00
N TRP A 13 0.26 -2.91 0.60
CA TRP A 13 1.05 -2.45 1.72
C TRP A 13 0.21 -1.65 2.70
N GLN A 14 0.72 -1.49 3.91
CA GLN A 14 0.10 -0.76 4.98
C GLN A 14 1.15 -0.02 5.81
N ILE A 15 0.76 1.15 6.31
CA ILE A 15 1.50 1.94 7.29
C ILE A 15 0.62 2.09 8.51
N LEU A 16 1.09 1.57 9.63
CA LEU A 16 0.36 1.52 10.89
C LEU A 16 1.09 2.37 11.96
N PRO A 17 0.39 2.80 13.02
CA PRO A 17 1.00 3.48 14.16
C PRO A 17 2.19 2.71 14.73
N GLY A 18 3.17 3.46 15.26
CA GLY A 18 4.42 2.89 15.76
C GLY A 18 5.49 2.67 14.68
N ASN A 19 5.46 3.45 13.59
CA ASN A 19 6.41 3.36 12.48
C ASN A 19 6.45 1.97 11.83
N ILE A 20 5.29 1.33 11.69
CA ILE A 20 5.17 0.00 11.12
C ILE A 20 4.85 0.13 9.63
N PHE A 21 5.72 -0.39 8.77
CA PHE A 21 5.42 -0.59 7.35
C PHE A 21 5.31 -2.09 7.09
N SER A 22 4.27 -2.54 6.41
CA SER A 22 4.15 -3.94 6.02
C SER A 22 3.62 -4.12 4.61
N MET A 23 4.09 -5.16 3.91
CA MET A 23 3.57 -5.62 2.62
C MET A 23 3.09 -7.06 2.76
N PRO A 24 1.84 -7.29 3.21
CA PRO A 24 1.37 -8.62 3.60
C PRO A 24 1.01 -9.53 2.43
N GLN A 25 0.83 -8.95 1.24
CA GLN A 25 0.45 -9.68 0.04
C GLN A 25 0.99 -8.97 -1.20
N SER A 26 1.60 -9.72 -2.10
CA SER A 26 2.12 -9.21 -3.37
C SER A 26 2.13 -10.33 -4.39
N TYR A 27 1.90 -9.96 -5.65
CA TYR A 27 1.73 -10.92 -6.74
C TYR A 27 2.63 -10.53 -7.91
N LEU A 28 3.28 -11.53 -8.50
CA LEU A 28 3.89 -11.45 -9.82
C LEU A 28 3.30 -12.58 -10.67
N PRO A 29 2.14 -12.36 -11.31
CA PRO A 29 1.56 -13.36 -12.20
C PRO A 29 2.54 -13.76 -13.31
N ASN A 30 2.60 -15.06 -13.61
CA ASN A 30 3.52 -15.64 -14.60
C ASN A 30 5.02 -15.45 -14.33
N GLY A 31 5.39 -15.01 -13.12
CA GLY A 31 6.77 -14.96 -12.67
C GLY A 31 7.02 -15.87 -11.47
N THR A 32 8.28 -15.98 -11.10
CA THR A 32 8.77 -16.76 -9.98
C THR A 32 8.96 -15.89 -8.73
N ALA A 33 8.94 -16.55 -7.58
CA ALA A 33 9.32 -15.99 -6.30
C ALA A 33 10.70 -15.30 -6.38
N GLN A 34 11.68 -15.96 -7.02
CA GLN A 34 13.03 -15.41 -7.20
C GLN A 34 13.03 -14.12 -8.03
N GLU A 35 12.28 -14.05 -9.12
CA GLU A 35 12.15 -12.83 -9.94
C GLU A 35 11.51 -11.69 -9.14
N LEU A 36 10.50 -11.99 -8.32
CA LEU A 36 9.92 -11.00 -7.40
C LEU A 36 10.96 -10.51 -6.38
N GLU A 37 11.80 -11.39 -5.82
CA GLU A 37 12.90 -10.98 -4.94
C GLU A 37 13.87 -10.04 -5.67
N GLN A 38 14.28 -10.39 -6.89
CA GLN A 38 15.21 -9.59 -7.70
C GLN A 38 14.65 -8.19 -7.97
N LEU A 39 13.36 -8.08 -8.30
CA LEU A 39 12.69 -6.79 -8.51
C LEU A 39 12.70 -5.92 -7.24
N LEU A 40 12.63 -6.53 -6.05
CA LEU A 40 12.61 -5.84 -4.77
C LEU A 40 13.99 -5.62 -4.15
N LEU A 41 15.04 -6.26 -4.66
CA LEU A 41 16.41 -6.12 -4.14
C LEU A 41 16.88 -4.67 -3.96
N PRO A 42 16.61 -3.71 -4.87
CA PRO A 42 17.02 -2.33 -4.65
C PRO A 42 16.41 -1.72 -3.39
N THR A 43 15.13 -2.01 -3.12
CA THR A 43 14.44 -1.57 -1.91
C THR A 43 15.05 -2.22 -0.67
N LEU A 44 15.26 -3.54 -0.70
CA LEU A 44 15.86 -4.27 0.42
C LEU A 44 17.27 -3.75 0.74
N ARG A 45 18.11 -3.52 -0.27
CA ARG A 45 19.45 -2.95 -0.07
C ARG A 45 19.40 -1.56 0.59
N MET A 46 18.46 -0.71 0.21
CA MET A 46 18.31 0.62 0.80
C MET A 46 17.89 0.55 2.28
N LEU A 47 16.97 -0.36 2.63
CA LEU A 47 16.59 -0.60 4.02
C LEU A 47 17.80 -1.03 4.85
N ASN A 48 18.62 -1.93 4.30
CA ASN A 48 19.83 -2.41 4.96
C ASN A 48 20.86 -1.30 5.18
N GLN A 49 21.09 -0.46 4.17
CA GLN A 49 22.03 0.65 4.22
C GLN A 49 21.61 1.74 5.21
N SER A 50 20.31 1.93 5.40
CA SER A 50 19.76 2.97 6.28
C SER A 50 19.77 2.58 7.77
N SER A 51 20.39 1.44 8.12
CA SER A 51 20.38 0.85 9.47
C SER A 51 18.97 0.68 10.06
N ILE A 52 17.96 0.59 9.20
CA ILE A 52 16.60 0.27 9.60
C ILE A 52 16.58 -1.23 9.93
N PRO A 53 16.21 -1.65 11.16
CA PRO A 53 16.25 -3.06 11.57
C PRO A 53 15.50 -3.97 10.59
N HIS A 54 16.17 -4.99 10.03
CA HIS A 54 15.60 -5.92 9.03
C HIS A 54 16.15 -7.37 9.13
N SER A 55 15.42 -8.40 8.70
CA SER A 55 15.85 -9.81 8.56
C SER A 55 15.22 -10.54 7.35
N LYS A 56 15.68 -11.78 7.14
CA LYS A 56 15.21 -12.74 6.12
C LYS A 56 14.73 -14.04 6.79
N HIS A 57 14.13 -13.98 7.98
CA HIS A 57 13.66 -15.18 8.66
C HIS A 57 12.24 -15.03 9.19
N GLY A 58 11.40 -16.00 8.86
CA GLY A 58 9.96 -15.99 9.09
C GLY A 58 9.62 -15.76 10.56
N ILE A 59 8.60 -14.95 10.80
CA ILE A 59 8.04 -14.74 12.13
C ILE A 59 7.24 -16.00 12.49
N SER A 60 7.90 -17.02 13.01
CA SER A 60 7.24 -18.08 13.78
C SER A 60 6.94 -17.51 15.18
N SER A 61 5.75 -16.95 15.38
CA SER A 61 5.14 -16.91 16.73
C SER A 61 3.67 -16.48 16.80
N LEU A 62 2.98 -16.10 15.71
CA LEU A 62 1.53 -15.85 15.77
C LEU A 62 0.77 -16.18 14.45
N ARG A 63 1.02 -17.34 13.81
CA ARG A 63 0.15 -18.08 12.85
C ARG A 63 0.96 -19.18 12.12
N PRO A 64 0.32 -20.20 11.51
CA PRO A 64 0.99 -21.45 11.11
C PRO A 64 2.11 -21.25 10.07
N PRO A 65 3.06 -22.20 9.99
CA PRO A 65 4.33 -22.05 9.31
C PRO A 65 4.19 -22.28 7.81
N ASN A 66 3.69 -21.31 7.06
CA ASN A 66 3.73 -21.36 5.60
C ASN A 66 4.44 -20.13 5.05
N ASN A 67 5.24 -20.35 4.01
CA ASN A 67 6.07 -19.35 3.34
C ASN A 67 5.19 -18.36 2.57
N HIS A 68 5.09 -17.11 3.04
CA HIS A 68 4.24 -16.07 2.46
C HIS A 68 5.08 -14.84 2.12
N PHE A 69 4.66 -14.01 1.17
CA PHE A 69 5.29 -12.71 0.99
C PHE A 69 4.85 -11.75 2.10
N ASN A 70 5.75 -11.48 3.05
CA ASN A 70 5.60 -10.45 4.07
C ASN A 70 6.88 -9.64 4.08
N LEU A 71 6.81 -8.32 3.83
CA LEU A 71 7.83 -7.39 4.33
C LEU A 71 7.24 -6.70 5.56
N SER A 72 7.94 -6.62 6.69
CA SER A 72 7.43 -5.91 7.88
C SER A 72 8.52 -5.10 8.58
N VAL A 73 8.63 -3.81 8.34
CA VAL A 73 9.59 -2.93 9.02
C VAL A 73 8.97 -2.44 10.33
N THR A 74 9.61 -2.70 11.47
CA THR A 74 9.24 -2.12 12.77
C THR A 74 10.48 -1.64 13.52
N ASP A 75 10.29 -0.69 14.44
CA ASP A 75 11.38 -0.09 15.25
C ASP A 75 12.04 -1.09 16.22
N THR A 76 11.40 -2.24 16.47
CA THR A 76 11.80 -3.18 17.54
C THR A 76 12.02 -4.62 17.06
N LYS A 77 11.73 -4.94 15.80
CA LYS A 77 11.94 -6.30 15.26
C LYS A 77 12.53 -6.24 13.86
N PRO A 78 13.46 -7.14 13.53
CA PRO A 78 13.98 -7.19 12.18
C PRO A 78 12.86 -7.63 11.22
N VAL A 79 12.69 -6.89 10.11
CA VAL A 79 11.96 -7.25 8.89
C VAL A 79 11.93 -8.74 8.66
N ALA A 80 10.81 -9.35 8.33
CA ALA A 80 10.83 -10.64 7.65
C ALA A 80 10.70 -10.35 6.16
N PHE A 81 11.38 -11.14 5.32
CA PHE A 81 11.13 -11.18 3.88
C PHE A 81 11.10 -12.65 3.47
N SER A 82 10.03 -13.05 2.80
CA SER A 82 9.88 -14.37 2.19
C SER A 82 9.14 -14.23 0.88
N SER A 83 9.32 -15.18 -0.02
CA SER A 83 8.63 -15.25 -1.31
C SER A 83 8.35 -16.73 -1.61
N THR A 84 7.29 -17.04 -2.38
CA THR A 84 6.89 -18.43 -2.65
C THR A 84 6.21 -18.56 -3.99
N ASN A 85 6.51 -19.66 -4.69
CA ASN A 85 5.86 -20.02 -5.95
C ASN A 85 4.53 -20.72 -5.65
N PHE A 86 3.49 -20.36 -6.39
CA PHE A 86 2.21 -21.06 -6.36
C PHE A 86 1.91 -21.66 -7.74
N PRO A 87 1.33 -22.88 -7.81
CA PRO A 87 0.98 -23.51 -9.08
C PRO A 87 -0.04 -22.73 -9.91
N ASN A 88 -0.96 -22.03 -9.26
CA ASN A 88 -1.96 -21.18 -9.89
C ASN A 88 -2.30 -19.97 -9.01
N PHE A 89 -3.01 -18.98 -9.59
CA PHE A 89 -3.39 -17.76 -8.88
C PHE A 89 -4.37 -18.01 -7.72
N GLN A 90 -5.26 -19.00 -7.84
CA GLN A 90 -6.23 -19.32 -6.78
C GLN A 90 -5.53 -19.77 -5.50
N ASP A 91 -4.50 -20.61 -5.61
CA ASP A 91 -3.70 -21.06 -4.46
C ASP A 91 -3.00 -19.88 -3.78
N ALA A 92 -2.41 -18.98 -4.58
CA ALA A 92 -1.80 -17.76 -4.05
C ALA A 92 -2.84 -16.87 -3.35
N PHE A 93 -4.01 -16.68 -3.97
CA PHE A 93 -5.07 -15.84 -3.44
C PHE A 93 -5.62 -16.38 -2.11
N SER A 94 -5.98 -17.67 -2.06
CA SER A 94 -6.48 -18.31 -0.83
C SER A 94 -5.44 -18.33 0.29
N THR A 95 -4.15 -18.33 -0.04
CA THR A 95 -3.06 -18.32 0.95
C THR A 95 -2.78 -16.92 1.48
N LEU A 96 -2.76 -15.91 0.61
CA LEU A 96 -2.29 -14.56 0.93
C LEU A 96 -3.39 -13.60 1.37
N ASN A 97 -4.67 -13.90 1.12
CA ASN A 97 -5.80 -13.05 1.50
C ASN A 97 -6.67 -13.74 2.57
N PRO A 98 -6.19 -13.88 3.83
CA PRO A 98 -7.05 -14.35 4.91
C PRO A 98 -8.20 -13.36 5.14
N GLU A 99 -9.32 -13.84 5.70
CA GLU A 99 -10.45 -12.98 6.04
C GLU A 99 -10.03 -11.81 6.94
N THR A 100 -10.48 -10.61 6.58
CA THR A 100 -10.24 -9.37 7.31
C THR A 100 -11.57 -8.65 7.56
N LYS A 101 -11.69 -8.00 8.72
CA LYS A 101 -12.90 -7.25 9.11
C LYS A 101 -12.87 -5.84 8.55
N ILE A 102 -13.01 -5.70 7.24
CA ILE A 102 -12.95 -4.40 6.55
C ILE A 102 -14.06 -3.45 7.01
N THR A 103 -15.21 -3.97 7.43
CA THR A 103 -16.33 -3.17 7.97
C THR A 103 -16.04 -2.49 9.31
N ALA A 104 -14.86 -2.70 9.90
CA ALA A 104 -14.45 -2.08 11.15
C ALA A 104 -13.75 -0.71 10.96
N LEU A 105 -13.64 -0.21 9.72
CA LEU A 105 -12.97 1.05 9.38
C LEU A 105 -13.97 2.11 8.92
N ASN A 106 -13.75 3.36 9.35
CA ASN A 106 -14.15 4.51 8.54
C ASN A 106 -13.07 4.71 7.49
N ILE A 107 -13.44 4.99 6.23
CA ILE A 107 -12.49 5.00 5.10
C ILE A 107 -12.55 6.30 4.31
N GLY A 108 -11.39 6.70 3.81
CA GLY A 108 -11.21 7.70 2.76
C GLY A 108 -10.04 7.27 1.86
N GLY A 109 -9.74 8.02 0.81
CA GLY A 109 -8.70 7.59 -0.12
C GLY A 109 -8.62 8.37 -1.42
N ASP A 110 -7.46 8.26 -2.05
CA ASP A 110 -7.12 8.98 -3.27
C ASP A 110 -6.17 8.16 -4.17
N LEU A 111 -6.27 8.38 -5.48
CA LEU A 111 -5.30 7.89 -6.44
C LEU A 111 -4.03 8.75 -6.37
N ILE A 112 -2.92 8.14 -5.98
CA ILE A 112 -1.66 8.84 -5.81
C ILE A 112 -0.85 8.78 -7.12
N PRO A 113 -0.56 9.91 -7.77
CA PRO A 113 0.16 9.93 -9.06
C PRO A 113 1.65 9.60 -8.90
N ARG A 114 2.25 9.02 -9.95
CA ARG A 114 3.70 8.72 -10.01
C ARG A 114 4.58 9.96 -9.82
N SER A 115 4.07 11.15 -10.10
CA SER A 115 4.75 12.42 -9.88
C SER A 115 5.09 12.66 -8.41
N LEU A 116 4.34 12.10 -7.45
CA LEU A 116 4.60 12.22 -6.01
C LEU A 116 5.83 11.44 -5.51
N VAL A 117 6.47 10.65 -6.38
CA VAL A 117 7.74 9.98 -6.09
C VAL A 117 8.82 10.29 -7.13
N ALA A 118 8.61 11.29 -7.99
CA ALA A 118 9.52 11.62 -9.09
C ALA A 118 10.77 12.39 -8.63
N SER A 119 10.73 12.99 -7.44
CA SER A 119 11.84 13.75 -6.86
C SER A 119 11.90 13.57 -5.35
N ASN A 120 13.04 13.90 -4.74
CA ASN A 120 13.16 13.89 -3.28
C ASN A 120 12.18 14.85 -2.61
N SER A 121 11.89 16.00 -3.21
CA SER A 121 10.94 16.98 -2.66
C SER A 121 9.51 16.45 -2.68
N SER A 122 9.05 15.92 -3.82
CA SER A 122 7.71 15.34 -3.95
C SER A 122 7.53 14.12 -3.03
N ALA A 123 8.53 13.25 -2.96
CA ALA A 123 8.54 12.12 -2.04
C ALA A 123 8.50 12.55 -0.58
N ALA A 124 9.22 13.63 -0.22
CA ALA A 124 9.16 14.19 1.14
C ALA A 124 7.78 14.75 1.47
N SER A 125 7.10 15.42 0.54
CA SER A 125 5.72 15.87 0.71
C SER A 125 4.76 14.69 0.94
N LEU A 126 4.87 13.63 0.14
CA LEU A 126 4.08 12.41 0.32
C LEU A 126 4.28 11.78 1.70
N VAL A 127 5.55 11.63 2.13
CA VAL A 127 5.89 11.14 3.46
C VAL A 127 5.36 12.06 4.57
N GLY A 128 5.35 13.38 4.34
CA GLY A 128 4.75 14.37 5.24
C GLY A 128 3.25 14.16 5.42
N GLY A 129 2.51 13.96 4.32
CA GLY A 129 1.08 13.64 4.35
C GLY A 129 0.80 12.35 5.11
N PHE A 130 1.59 11.29 4.84
CA PHE A 130 1.47 10.02 5.57
C PHE A 130 1.75 10.17 7.07
N LYS A 131 2.76 10.93 7.45
CA LYS A 131 3.03 11.24 8.86
C LYS A 131 1.86 11.98 9.52
N SER A 132 1.28 12.97 8.84
CA SER A 132 0.11 13.69 9.33
C SER A 132 -1.05 12.74 9.62
N ILE A 133 -1.35 11.82 8.70
CA ILE A 133 -2.41 10.82 8.88
C ILE A 133 -2.16 9.97 10.13
N LEU A 134 -0.95 9.43 10.29
CA LEU A 134 -0.59 8.59 11.44
C LEU A 134 -0.64 9.36 12.76
N THR A 135 -0.14 10.61 12.80
CA THR A 135 -0.18 11.46 14.00
C THR A 135 -1.60 11.82 14.42
N ASN A 136 -2.54 11.85 13.48
CA ASN A 136 -3.97 12.07 13.75
C ASN A 136 -4.74 10.76 14.02
N GLY A 137 -4.04 9.67 14.34
CA GLY A 137 -4.66 8.39 14.72
C GLY A 137 -5.17 7.56 13.54
N GLY A 138 -4.82 7.94 12.31
CA GLY A 138 -5.16 7.20 11.11
C GLY A 138 -4.21 6.04 10.82
N ILE A 139 -4.65 5.17 9.93
CA ILE A 139 -3.82 4.17 9.26
C ILE A 139 -3.84 4.41 7.75
N ILE A 140 -2.85 3.88 7.04
CA ILE A 140 -2.77 3.95 5.58
C ILE A 140 -2.61 2.54 5.04
N LEU A 141 -3.32 2.26 3.97
CA LEU A 141 -3.16 1.08 3.17
C LEU A 141 -3.02 1.50 1.71
N GLY A 142 -2.41 0.66 0.89
CA GLY A 142 -2.29 0.97 -0.51
C GLY A 142 -2.20 -0.26 -1.39
N VAL A 143 -2.73 -0.11 -2.61
CA VAL A 143 -2.59 -1.08 -3.69
C VAL A 143 -1.82 -0.42 -4.82
N SER A 144 -0.68 -1.01 -5.19
CA SER A 144 0.21 -0.47 -6.22
C SER A 144 0.26 -1.41 -7.39
N MET A 145 -0.01 -0.88 -8.59
CA MET A 145 -0.05 -1.62 -9.84
C MET A 145 0.15 -0.66 -11.01
N ASP A 146 0.70 -1.14 -12.12
CA ASP A 146 0.83 -0.33 -13.34
C ASP A 146 -0.39 -0.53 -14.24
N VAL A 147 -1.31 0.43 -14.21
CA VAL A 147 -2.50 0.48 -15.08
C VAL A 147 -2.45 1.69 -16.03
N SER A 148 -1.24 2.10 -16.43
CA SER A 148 -1.01 3.22 -17.36
C SER A 148 -1.45 2.93 -18.79
N THR A 149 -1.54 1.66 -19.17
CA THR A 149 -1.98 1.25 -20.51
C THR A 149 -3.38 1.75 -20.82
N GLN A 150 -3.55 2.35 -22.01
CA GLN A 150 -4.85 2.79 -22.48
C GLN A 150 -5.78 1.61 -22.75
N PRO A 151 -7.09 1.75 -22.48
CA PRO A 151 -8.01 0.65 -22.70
C PRO A 151 -8.17 0.40 -24.21
N THR A 152 -8.32 -0.87 -24.59
CA THR A 152 -8.55 -1.28 -25.99
C THR A 152 -9.94 -0.92 -26.51
N SER A 153 -10.87 -0.63 -25.60
CA SER A 153 -12.23 -0.16 -25.86
C SER A 153 -12.55 1.03 -24.95
N PRO A 154 -13.34 2.01 -25.40
CA PRO A 154 -13.77 3.12 -24.56
C PRO A 154 -14.45 2.63 -23.27
N ASN A 155 -14.15 3.28 -22.14
CA ASN A 155 -14.80 3.04 -20.86
C ASN A 155 -14.82 4.32 -20.02
N ALA A 156 -15.54 4.28 -18.89
CA ALA A 156 -15.70 5.41 -17.97
C ALA A 156 -14.72 5.36 -16.78
N VAL A 157 -13.62 4.61 -16.89
CA VAL A 157 -12.61 4.57 -15.81
C VAL A 157 -12.00 5.96 -15.68
N HIS A 158 -11.97 6.49 -14.45
CA HIS A 158 -11.42 7.81 -14.18
C HIS A 158 -9.99 7.93 -14.72
N PRO A 159 -9.64 8.98 -15.51
CA PRO A 159 -8.35 9.08 -16.19
C PRO A 159 -7.16 9.11 -15.22
N GLY A 160 -7.36 9.58 -13.98
CA GLY A 160 -6.34 9.57 -12.92
C GLY A 160 -5.73 8.19 -12.65
N TRP A 161 -6.44 7.10 -12.95
CA TRP A 161 -5.86 5.74 -12.87
C TRP A 161 -4.63 5.58 -13.76
N ARG A 162 -4.60 6.20 -14.95
CA ARG A 162 -3.48 6.06 -15.90
C ARG A 162 -2.19 6.66 -15.34
N ASP A 163 -2.30 7.73 -14.56
CA ASP A 163 -1.16 8.43 -13.98
C ASP A 163 -0.79 7.95 -12.56
N SER A 164 -1.71 7.25 -11.90
CA SER A 164 -1.53 6.68 -10.55
C SER A 164 -0.37 5.68 -10.45
N LEU A 165 0.39 5.76 -9.36
CA LEU A 165 1.33 4.71 -8.94
C LEU A 165 0.64 3.68 -8.03
N PHE A 166 -0.25 4.18 -7.17
CA PHE A 166 -1.02 3.38 -6.24
C PHE A 166 -2.32 4.09 -5.87
N LEU A 167 -3.32 3.28 -5.52
CA LEU A 167 -4.48 3.72 -4.76
C LEU A 167 -4.10 3.73 -3.29
N ALA A 168 -4.24 4.87 -2.62
CA ALA A 168 -4.13 4.98 -1.17
C ALA A 168 -5.52 5.02 -0.56
N PHE A 169 -5.75 4.19 0.45
CA PHE A 169 -6.92 4.28 1.30
C PHE A 169 -6.45 4.41 2.74
N LEU A 170 -7.17 5.22 3.51
CA LEU A 170 -6.85 5.56 4.88
C LEU A 170 -8.07 5.37 5.75
N GLY A 171 -7.87 5.34 7.06
CA GLY A 171 -9.01 5.19 7.95
C GLY A 171 -8.68 5.24 9.42
N THR A 172 -9.74 5.16 10.22
CA THR A 172 -9.70 5.03 11.67
C THR A 172 -10.37 3.73 12.10
N ILE A 173 -9.89 3.14 13.19
CA ILE A 173 -10.49 1.96 13.83
C ILE A 173 -10.78 2.30 15.30
N PRO A 174 -11.98 1.99 15.83
CA PRO A 174 -13.13 1.38 15.15
C PRO A 174 -13.92 2.38 14.30
N ALA A 175 -14.81 1.86 13.45
CA ALA A 175 -15.78 2.63 12.67
C ALA A 175 -16.85 3.30 13.56
N ILE A 176 -16.52 4.46 14.12
CA ILE A 176 -17.42 5.29 14.93
C ILE A 176 -17.51 6.70 14.36
N VAL A 177 -18.60 7.43 14.68
CA VAL A 177 -18.85 8.79 14.18
C VAL A 177 -17.69 9.75 14.45
N ALA A 178 -17.07 9.69 15.63
CA ALA A 178 -15.91 10.52 15.95
C ALA A 178 -14.71 10.23 15.02
N GLY A 179 -14.48 8.95 14.70
CA GLY A 179 -13.44 8.55 13.74
C GLY A 179 -13.78 8.99 12.32
N GLN A 180 -15.06 8.97 11.95
CA GLN A 180 -15.53 9.44 10.65
C GLN A 180 -15.21 10.93 10.47
N GLN A 181 -15.46 11.74 11.50
CA GLN A 181 -15.08 13.15 11.50
C GLN A 181 -13.57 13.36 11.38
N VAL A 182 -12.74 12.47 11.95
CA VAL A 182 -11.29 12.53 11.78
C VAL A 182 -10.91 12.22 10.32
N VAL A 183 -11.51 11.20 9.71
CA VAL A 183 -11.31 10.90 8.27
C VAL A 183 -11.65 12.12 7.42
N THR A 184 -12.89 12.63 7.54
CA THR A 184 -13.40 13.73 6.72
C THR A 184 -12.62 15.03 6.89
N ASN A 185 -12.26 15.39 8.13
CA ASN A 185 -11.70 16.72 8.40
C ASN A 185 -10.17 16.77 8.43
N LEU A 186 -9.49 15.64 8.62
CA LEU A 186 -8.03 15.60 8.85
C LEU A 186 -7.30 14.64 7.91
N LEU A 187 -7.77 13.39 7.80
CA LEU A 187 -7.01 12.36 7.10
C LEU A 187 -7.15 12.48 5.58
N ASP A 188 -8.37 12.54 5.07
CA ASP A 188 -8.63 12.62 3.63
C ASP A 188 -8.04 13.91 3.01
N PRO A 189 -8.21 15.11 3.63
CA PRO A 189 -7.54 16.32 3.14
C PRO A 189 -6.01 16.23 3.14
N ALA A 190 -5.40 15.43 4.01
CA ALA A 190 -3.94 15.26 4.03
C ALA A 190 -3.41 14.52 2.78
N LEU A 191 -4.22 13.68 2.14
CA LEU A 191 -3.88 13.09 0.84
C LEU A 191 -4.19 14.05 -0.30
N GLN A 192 -5.37 14.66 -0.30
CA GLN A 192 -5.81 15.50 -1.41
C GLN A 192 -4.90 16.70 -1.63
N ASN A 193 -4.43 17.31 -0.55
CA ASN A 193 -3.50 18.45 -0.62
C ASN A 193 -2.13 18.10 -1.23
N LEU A 194 -1.83 16.83 -1.46
CA LEU A 194 -0.60 16.41 -2.13
C LEU A 194 -0.67 16.60 -3.65
N THR A 195 -1.87 16.61 -4.24
CA THR A 195 -2.06 16.70 -5.69
C THR A 195 -3.00 17.87 -6.05
N PRO A 196 -2.72 18.63 -7.13
CA PRO A 196 -3.62 19.69 -7.56
C PRO A 196 -4.98 19.17 -8.04
N ASN A 197 -5.05 17.91 -8.48
CA ASN A 197 -6.25 17.26 -8.98
C ASN A 197 -6.42 15.92 -8.24
N PRO A 198 -6.97 15.93 -7.02
CA PRO A 198 -7.29 14.70 -6.31
C PRO A 198 -8.34 13.89 -7.09
N ALA A 199 -8.27 12.57 -6.96
CA ALA A 199 -9.13 11.62 -7.65
C ALA A 199 -9.45 10.44 -6.74
N ALA A 200 -10.48 10.59 -5.91
CA ALA A 200 -10.96 9.52 -5.05
C ALA A 200 -11.44 8.31 -5.86
N TYR A 201 -11.19 7.11 -5.34
CA TYR A 201 -11.78 5.90 -5.88
C TYR A 201 -13.16 5.69 -5.26
N LEU A 202 -14.22 5.87 -6.06
CA LEU A 202 -15.61 5.88 -5.60
C LEU A 202 -16.01 4.76 -4.63
N ASN A 203 -15.46 3.55 -4.79
CA ASN A 203 -15.82 2.40 -3.94
C ASN A 203 -15.15 2.41 -2.56
N GLU A 204 -14.14 3.26 -2.36
CA GLU A 204 -13.36 3.37 -1.12
C GLU A 204 -13.16 4.84 -0.71
N ALA A 205 -14.04 5.71 -1.21
CA ALA A 205 -13.99 7.14 -0.97
C ALA A 205 -14.65 7.52 0.36
N GLU A 206 -14.27 8.68 0.86
CA GLU A 206 -14.94 9.31 1.98
C GLU A 206 -16.32 9.82 1.57
N PHE A 207 -17.40 9.26 2.14
CA PHE A 207 -18.76 9.55 1.67
C PHE A 207 -19.23 10.98 2.02
N GLN A 208 -18.62 11.62 3.02
CA GLN A 208 -18.91 13.03 3.36
C GLN A 208 -18.00 14.00 2.60
N HIS A 209 -17.19 13.52 1.66
CA HIS A 209 -16.35 14.38 0.86
C HIS A 209 -17.22 15.29 -0.02
N PRO A 210 -17.04 16.63 0.05
CA PRO A 210 -17.93 17.56 -0.64
C PRO A 210 -17.79 17.57 -2.18
N ASN A 211 -16.73 16.97 -2.73
CA ASN A 211 -16.45 16.96 -4.18
C ASN A 211 -15.94 15.60 -4.70
#